data_AF-A0A8T4FR37-F1
#
_entry.id   AF-A0A8T4FR37-F1
#
_cell.length_a   1.000
_cell.length_b   1.000
_cell.length_c   1.000
_cell.angle_alpha   90.00
_cell.angle_beta   90.00
_cell.angle_gamma   90.00
#
_symmetry.space_group_name_H-M   'P 1'
#
loop_
_entity.id
_entity.type
_entity.pdbx_description
1 polymer ?
#
loop_
_entity_poly.entity_id
_entity_poly.type
_entity_poly.pdbx_seq_one_letter_code
_entity_poly.pdbx_strand_id
1 'polypeptide(L)'
;MEPINVYDQYFEAECEFNGVPRHAVRALLVADSHDRRIRYDVALSFFPHEDPEDFRITYDAYFERNVYDASGRRSKKREAEIMETFRDVADSLASENGGKVFWDKPLNEARRA
;
A
#
# COMPACT_ATOMS: atom_id res chain seq x y z
N MET A 1 2.60 15.16 -13.56
CA MET A 1 3.36 13.90 -13.76
C MET A 1 2.46 12.80 -13.26
N GLU A 2 2.43 11.63 -13.89
CA GLU A 2 1.58 10.54 -13.37
C GLU A 2 2.18 9.99 -12.05
N PRO A 3 1.35 9.59 -11.08
CA PRO A 3 1.82 8.94 -9.85
C PRO A 3 2.63 7.69 -10.19
N ILE A 4 3.69 7.44 -9.43
CA ILE A 4 4.57 6.28 -9.64
C ILE A 4 4.47 5.36 -8.42
N ASN A 5 4.15 4.09 -8.67
CA ASN A 5 4.23 3.04 -7.66
C ASN A 5 5.70 2.70 -7.43
N VAL A 6 6.28 3.21 -6.34
CA VAL A 6 7.64 2.90 -5.90
C VAL A 6 7.71 1.49 -5.35
N TYR A 7 6.62 1.05 -4.72
CA TYR A 7 6.42 -0.31 -4.23
C TYR A 7 4.98 -0.72 -4.51
N ASP A 8 4.79 -1.96 -4.96
CA ASP A 8 3.48 -2.55 -5.27
C ASP A 8 3.56 -4.06 -5.05
N GLN A 9 2.87 -4.56 -4.03
CA GLN A 9 2.87 -5.99 -3.72
C GLN A 9 1.56 -6.43 -3.09
N TYR A 10 1.22 -7.69 -3.31
CA TYR A 10 0.01 -8.31 -2.80
C TYR A 10 0.36 -9.31 -1.71
N PHE A 11 -0.39 -9.30 -0.62
CA PHE A 11 -0.20 -10.16 0.54
C PHE A 11 -1.54 -10.76 0.97
N GLU A 12 -1.48 -11.92 1.61
CA GLU A 12 -2.59 -12.35 2.46
C GLU A 12 -2.81 -11.29 3.55
N ALA A 13 -4.07 -11.10 3.89
CA ALA A 13 -4.49 -10.18 4.93
C ALA A 13 -5.78 -10.64 5.59
N GLU A 14 -6.13 -10.02 6.70
CA GLU A 14 -7.44 -10.15 7.33
C GLU A 14 -7.99 -8.76 7.54
N CYS A 15 -9.19 -8.47 7.06
CA CYS A 15 -9.94 -7.25 7.36
C CYS A 15 -11.43 -7.53 7.13
N GLU A 16 -12.31 -6.92 7.92
CA GLU A 16 -13.74 -6.90 7.62
C GLU A 16 -14.14 -5.46 7.33
N PHE A 17 -14.70 -5.22 6.14
CA PHE A 17 -15.15 -3.90 5.75
C PHE A 17 -16.57 -3.97 5.19
N ASN A 18 -17.49 -3.19 5.78
CA ASN A 18 -18.91 -3.19 5.44
C ASN A 18 -19.56 -4.59 5.46
N GLY A 19 -19.16 -5.45 6.40
CA GLY A 19 -19.68 -6.84 6.52
C GLY A 19 -19.15 -7.82 5.47
N VAL A 20 -18.13 -7.41 4.70
CA VAL A 20 -17.46 -8.28 3.72
C VAL A 20 -16.06 -8.63 4.24
N PRO A 21 -15.74 -9.92 4.45
CA PRO A 21 -14.39 -10.34 4.81
C PRO A 21 -13.43 -10.14 3.63
N ARG A 22 -12.21 -9.72 3.94
CA ARG A 22 -11.12 -9.45 3.00
C ARG A 22 -9.92 -10.29 3.38
N HIS A 23 -9.53 -11.21 2.51
CA HIS A 23 -8.44 -12.16 2.76
C HIS A 23 -7.11 -11.74 2.12
N ALA A 24 -7.10 -10.59 1.44
CA ALA A 24 -5.91 -10.07 0.79
C ALA A 24 -5.83 -8.55 0.84
N VAL A 25 -4.61 -8.06 0.66
CA VAL A 25 -4.33 -6.63 0.56
C VAL A 25 -3.30 -6.36 -0.54
N ARG A 26 -3.50 -5.26 -1.26
CA ARG A 26 -2.46 -4.63 -2.08
C ARG A 26 -1.81 -3.52 -1.27
N ALA A 27 -0.51 -3.64 -1.03
CA ALA A 27 0.29 -2.66 -0.31
C ALA A 27 1.14 -1.83 -1.28
N LEU A 28 1.00 -0.51 -1.19
CA LEU A 28 1.56 0.44 -2.15
C LEU A 28 2.37 1.53 -1.45
N LEU A 29 3.51 1.89 -2.04
CA LEU A 29 4.15 3.19 -1.82
C LEU A 29 4.04 3.99 -3.12
N VAL A 30 3.23 5.04 -3.11
CA VAL A 30 2.97 5.89 -4.27
C VAL A 30 3.74 7.18 -4.12
N ALA A 31 4.44 7.59 -5.17
CA ALA A 31 5.12 8.87 -5.27
C ALA A 31 4.40 9.76 -6.29
N ASP A 32 3.89 10.90 -5.85
CA ASP A 32 3.27 11.91 -6.72
C ASP A 32 4.11 13.20 -6.75
N SER A 33 4.36 13.71 -7.95
CA SER A 33 5.12 14.94 -8.18
C SER A 33 4.26 15.97 -8.90
N HIS A 34 3.81 16.98 -8.15
CA HIS A 34 3.06 18.12 -8.65
C HIS A 34 3.67 19.43 -8.14
N ASP A 35 3.71 20.48 -8.98
CA ASP A 35 4.19 21.83 -8.63
C ASP A 35 5.50 21.91 -7.83
N ARG A 36 6.52 21.15 -8.24
CA ARG A 36 7.83 21.08 -7.56
C ARG A 36 7.74 20.61 -6.10
N ARG A 37 6.64 19.97 -5.70
CA ARG A 37 6.54 19.16 -4.48
C ARG A 37 6.52 17.68 -4.85
N ILE A 38 7.06 16.88 -3.95
CA ILE A 38 7.01 15.43 -3.98
C ILE A 38 6.26 14.96 -2.74
N ARG A 39 5.22 14.17 -2.98
CA ARG A 39 4.39 13.52 -1.98
C ARG A 39 4.62 12.01 -2.04
N TYR A 40 4.81 11.36 -0.90
CA TYR A 40 4.82 9.91 -0.79
C TYR A 40 3.68 9.45 0.11
N ASP A 41 2.88 8.52 -0.38
CA ASP A 41 1.74 7.95 0.31
C ASP A 41 1.88 6.44 0.43
N VAL A 42 1.69 5.93 1.64
CA VAL A 42 1.50 4.50 1.90
C VAL A 42 0.02 4.20 1.76
N ALA A 43 -0.33 3.24 0.92
CA ALA A 43 -1.72 2.86 0.70
C ALA A 43 -1.93 1.36 0.82
N LEU A 44 -3.08 0.99 1.39
CA LEU A 44 -3.57 -0.38 1.51
C LEU A 44 -4.94 -0.49 0.84
N SER A 45 -5.10 -1.49 -0.01
CA SER A 45 -6.40 -1.82 -0.60
C SER A 45 -6.75 -3.26 -0.27
N PHE A 46 -7.71 -3.47 0.63
CA PHE A 46 -8.15 -4.80 1.03
C PHE A 46 -9.20 -5.34 0.06
N PHE A 47 -9.12 -6.62 -0.31
CA PHE A 47 -10.05 -7.25 -1.25
C PHE A 47 -10.41 -8.68 -0.81
N PRO A 48 -11.60 -9.19 -1.19
CA PRO A 48 -12.11 -10.48 -0.72
C PRO A 48 -11.14 -11.65 -0.93
N HIS A 49 -10.59 -11.79 -2.13
CA HIS A 49 -9.67 -12.84 -2.53
C HIS A 49 -10.16 -14.25 -2.14
N GLU A 50 -11.24 -14.69 -2.79
CA GLU A 50 -11.87 -15.98 -2.51
C GLU A 50 -11.22 -17.15 -3.27
N ASP A 51 -10.41 -16.86 -4.29
CA ASP A 51 -9.70 -17.82 -5.15
C ASP A 51 -8.29 -17.27 -5.49
N PRO A 52 -7.25 -18.11 -5.64
CA PRO A 52 -5.92 -17.69 -6.08
C PRO A 52 -5.87 -16.83 -7.36
N GLU A 53 -6.85 -16.93 -8.26
CA GLU A 53 -6.95 -16.11 -9.47
C GLU A 53 -7.70 -14.78 -9.24
N ASP A 54 -8.31 -14.58 -8.07
CA ASP A 54 -9.18 -13.45 -7.78
C ASP A 54 -8.44 -12.23 -7.22
N PHE A 55 -7.93 -11.41 -8.14
CA PHE A 55 -7.35 -10.10 -7.82
C PHE A 55 -8.32 -8.94 -8.08
N ARG A 56 -9.64 -9.16 -7.91
CA ARG A 56 -10.65 -8.11 -8.03
C ARG A 56 -10.54 -7.11 -6.88
N ILE A 57 -9.60 -6.18 -7.02
CA ILE A 57 -9.46 -5.07 -6.07
C ILE A 57 -10.70 -4.20 -6.17
N THR A 58 -11.44 -4.11 -5.07
CA THR A 58 -12.48 -3.11 -4.91
C THR A 58 -11.90 -1.93 -4.12
N TYR A 59 -12.19 -0.72 -4.57
CA TYR A 59 -11.66 0.52 -3.97
C TYR A 59 -12.46 0.99 -2.75
N ASP A 60 -13.42 0.19 -2.29
CA ASP A 60 -14.25 0.50 -1.14
C ASP A 60 -13.47 0.37 0.18
N ALA A 61 -12.54 -0.57 0.28
CA ALA A 61 -11.63 -0.75 1.41
C ALA A 61 -10.21 -0.25 1.08
N TYR A 62 -10.13 0.99 0.56
CA TYR A 62 -8.88 1.70 0.27
C TYR A 62 -8.54 2.70 1.37
N PHE A 63 -7.33 2.60 1.90
CA PHE A 63 -6.82 3.48 2.95
C PHE A 63 -5.46 4.01 2.53
N GLU A 64 -5.20 5.30 2.77
CA GLU A 64 -3.91 5.92 2.49
C GLU A 64 -3.43 6.78 3.65
N ARG A 65 -2.11 6.94 3.74
CA ARG A 65 -1.46 7.86 4.66
C ARG A 65 -0.28 8.54 3.98
N ASN A 66 -0.25 9.86 4.06
CA ASN A 66 0.92 10.62 3.68
C ASN A 66 2.05 10.42 4.68
N VAL A 67 3.21 9.98 4.19
CA VAL A 67 4.42 9.76 5.00
C VAL A 67 5.51 10.79 4.72
N TYR A 68 5.41 11.49 3.61
CA TYR A 68 6.34 12.56 3.25
C TYR A 68 5.69 13.53 2.28
N ASP A 69 5.92 14.83 2.50
CA ASP A 69 5.55 15.87 1.56
C ASP A 69 6.52 17.06 1.70
N ALA A 70 7.32 17.31 0.66
CA ALA A 70 8.26 18.41 0.64
C ALA A 70 8.49 18.98 -0.76
N SER A 71 9.00 20.21 -0.82
CA SER A 71 9.51 20.78 -2.08
C SER A 71 10.75 20.02 -2.56
N GLY A 72 10.79 19.68 -3.84
CA GLY A 72 11.92 19.00 -4.45
C GLY A 72 11.52 18.03 -5.54
N ARG A 73 12.39 17.03 -5.75
CA ARG A 73 12.20 15.93 -6.70
C ARG A 73 12.34 14.61 -5.94
N ARG A 74 11.87 13.53 -6.56
CA ARG A 74 12.12 12.16 -6.08
C ARG A 74 13.60 11.90 -5.86
N SER A 75 13.91 11.15 -4.81
CA SER A 75 15.26 10.72 -4.48
C SER A 75 15.23 9.27 -4.03
N LYS A 76 16.08 8.43 -4.64
CA LYS A 76 16.24 7.03 -4.24
C LYS A 76 16.66 6.90 -2.77
N LYS A 77 17.42 7.87 -2.25
CA LYS A 77 17.79 7.90 -0.83
C LYS A 77 16.56 8.06 0.07
N ARG A 78 15.68 9.00 -0.29
CA ARG A 78 14.43 9.25 0.46
C ARG A 78 13.51 8.04 0.40
N GLU A 79 13.42 7.39 -0.76
CA GLU A 79 12.63 6.16 -0.93
C GLU A 79 13.12 5.03 -0.04
N ALA A 80 14.44 4.83 0.06
CA ALA A 80 15.00 3.84 0.99
C ALA A 80 14.65 4.15 2.45
N GLU A 81 14.79 5.41 2.88
CA GLU A 81 14.43 5.85 4.24
C GLU A 81 12.92 5.63 4.54
N ILE A 82 12.04 5.90 3.57
CA ILE A 82 10.60 5.64 3.72
C ILE A 82 10.34 4.13 3.78
N MET A 83 11.02 3.32 2.96
CA MET A 83 10.86 1.87 2.96
C MET A 83 11.26 1.20 4.28
N GLU A 84 12.17 1.80 5.06
CA GLU A 84 12.52 1.31 6.40
C GLU A 84 11.34 1.39 7.37
N THR A 85 10.42 2.33 7.18
CA THR A 85 9.24 2.55 8.04
C THR A 85 7.92 2.13 7.39
N PHE A 86 7.98 1.70 6.13
CA PHE A 86 6.80 1.37 5.32
C PHE A 86 5.88 0.35 5.98
N ARG A 87 6.45 -0.75 6.49
CA ARG A 87 5.68 -1.83 7.11
C ARG A 87 4.99 -1.36 8.38
N ASP A 88 5.68 -0.61 9.23
CA ASP A 88 5.11 -0.08 10.47
C ASP A 88 3.95 0.89 10.20
N VAL A 89 4.10 1.74 9.17
CA VAL A 89 3.02 2.64 8.73
C VAL A 89 1.84 1.85 8.17
N ALA A 90 2.10 0.86 7.33
CA ALA A 90 1.06 0.00 6.75
C ALA A 90 0.34 -0.81 7.85
N ASP A 91 1.04 -1.39 8.82
CA ASP A 91 0.45 -2.13 9.93
C ASP A 91 -0.39 -1.22 10.84
N SER A 92 0.08 0.00 11.10
CA SER A 92 -0.72 1.03 11.81
C SER A 92 -1.98 1.37 11.02
N LEU A 93 -1.88 1.57 9.70
CA LEU A 93 -3.02 1.88 8.84
C LEU A 93 -4.01 0.71 8.75
N ALA A 94 -3.51 -0.53 8.68
CA ALA A 94 -4.33 -1.73 8.72
C ALA A 94 -5.07 -1.84 10.05
N SER A 95 -4.36 -1.73 11.17
CA SER A 95 -4.93 -1.88 12.51
C SER A 95 -5.98 -0.83 12.83
N GLU A 96 -5.81 0.41 12.39
CA GLU A 96 -6.81 1.48 12.53
C GLU A 96 -8.13 1.16 11.83
N ASN A 97 -8.09 0.34 10.79
CA ASN A 97 -9.24 -0.06 9.99
C ASN A 97 -9.66 -1.51 10.26
N GLY A 98 -9.26 -2.07 11.41
CA GLY A 98 -9.62 -3.44 11.81
C GLY A 98 -8.99 -4.53 10.93
N GLY A 99 -7.89 -4.21 10.24
CA GLY A 99 -7.17 -5.11 9.36
C GLY A 99 -5.80 -5.53 9.88
N LYS A 100 -5.23 -6.55 9.23
CA LYS A 100 -3.89 -7.09 9.49
C LYS A 100 -3.27 -7.59 8.19
N VAL A 101 -1.98 -7.32 7.99
CA VAL A 101 -1.22 -7.76 6.81
C VAL A 101 -0.29 -8.92 7.19
N PHE A 102 -0.24 -9.98 6.39
CA PHE A 102 0.68 -11.11 6.57
C PHE A 102 1.89 -10.95 5.63
N TRP A 103 2.90 -10.20 6.09
CA TRP A 103 4.10 -9.86 5.29
C TRP A 103 4.95 -11.04 4.83
N ASP A 104 4.81 -12.18 5.50
CA ASP A 104 5.47 -13.46 5.18
C ASP A 104 4.73 -14.27 4.12
N LYS A 105 3.53 -13.84 3.72
CA LYS A 105 2.64 -14.54 2.78
C LYS A 105 2.30 -13.68 1.56
N PRO A 106 3.25 -13.45 0.64
CA PRO A 106 2.97 -12.76 -0.61
C PRO A 106 2.07 -13.61 -1.52
N LEU A 107 1.08 -12.99 -2.15
CA LEU A 107 0.16 -13.65 -3.09
C LEU A 107 0.72 -13.73 -4.51
N ASN A 108 1.74 -12.94 -4.81
CA ASN A 108 2.47 -12.97 -6.08
C ASN A 108 3.95 -12.65 -5.89
N GLU A 109 4.75 -12.94 -6.91
CA GLU A 109 6.15 -12.52 -6.91
C GLU A 109 6.26 -10.99 -6.93
N ALA A 110 7.18 -10.45 -6.13
CA ALA A 110 7.36 -9.01 -5.99
C ALA A 110 7.72 -8.33 -7.31
N ARG A 111 6.84 -7.45 -7.81
CA ARG A 111 7.16 -6.55 -8.92
C ARG A 111 7.93 -5.35 -8.38
N ARG A 112 9.23 -5.29 -8.65
CA ARG A 112 10.05 -4.08 -8.46
C ARG A 112 10.12 -3.30 -9.78
N ALA A 113 9.71 -2.04 -9.77
CA ALA A 113 9.97 -1.09 -10.85
C ALA A 113 11.34 -0.42 -10.70
#